data_AF-A0AAW1S1B6-F1
#
_entry.id   AF-A0AAW1S1B6-F1
#
_cell.length_a   1.000
_cell.length_b   1.000
_cell.length_c   1.000
_cell.angle_alpha   90.00
_cell.angle_beta   90.00
_cell.angle_gamma   90.00
#
_symmetry.space_group_name_H-M   'P 1'
#
loop_
_entity.id
_entity.type
_entity.pdbx_description
1 polymer ?
#
loop_
_entity_poly.entity_id
_entity_poly.type
_entity_poly.pdbx_seq_one_letter_code
_entity_poly.pdbx_strand_id
1 'polypeptide(L)'
;MLALRRSTASFLTLILWITGLNEVAAALSAPGWFYEDLGEHAQNITFSTSTSTEDYTLYRALWWHSSRFYGLTDATSGASGTVKTDFSYNIELTALPTRDAREFCHNIKAGWVPGVSLVIDMPFPSYPDNFGHWAEALLPVYNVLSQEGWKQSLPHGVEPVLDAIVLVNTQREQLSGLAWVWEVLKLAVAGSVRPPRQLPPVLFYDELNAVSGDAWLGFQVALVAADRYARSDGRGGFASEELGRRFRTAAYSAAGLPLPATAPRTITLLTAVDAEEVTNGEELAAAMVDVGANLDLAVRPYTATPRAPLASYVATMARTGVLVSRHGPMLANAAFLPPGAVVVELLPYNWEWQGISRAYVNLTRTLGDVHHFAWRAGSPRWAVFGEGEERYATWTAQECSSRECLDVNARAGMIADAATIQELLYEVLPPVLKGGPGASVAALARPWPTLEKPSGGTGLWWDK
;
A
#
# COMPACT_ATOMS: atom_id res chain seq x y z
N MET A 1 19.37 41.92 47.99
CA MET A 1 19.35 42.54 46.65
C MET A 1 19.83 41.51 45.63
N LEU A 2 18.90 40.64 45.20
CA LEU A 2 19.11 39.64 44.16
C LEU A 2 18.52 40.20 42.86
N ALA A 3 19.37 40.48 41.88
CA ALA A 3 18.96 40.74 40.51
C ALA A 3 20.09 40.32 39.56
N LEU A 4 19.71 39.88 38.36
CA LEU A 4 20.55 39.47 37.22
C LEU A 4 21.24 38.10 37.29
N ARG A 5 20.49 37.01 37.05
CA ARG A 5 20.98 35.80 36.35
C ARG A 5 19.85 35.00 35.69
N ARG A 6 19.07 35.61 34.78
CA ARG A 6 18.15 34.89 33.88
C ARG A 6 17.90 35.71 32.60
N SER A 7 18.83 35.67 31.63
CA SER A 7 18.51 36.11 30.24
C SER A 7 19.56 35.69 29.20
N THR A 8 20.14 34.49 29.29
CA THR A 8 21.03 33.97 28.24
C THR A 8 20.53 32.66 27.64
N ALA A 9 19.75 31.87 28.38
CA ALA A 9 19.18 30.62 27.88
C ALA A 9 18.11 30.85 26.80
N SER A 10 17.23 31.85 26.95
CA SER A 10 16.13 32.08 25.99
C SER A 10 16.58 32.70 24.66
N PHE A 11 17.73 33.39 24.63
CA PHE A 11 18.25 34.00 23.40
C PHE A 11 18.99 32.98 22.53
N LEU A 12 19.69 32.01 23.15
CA LEU A 12 20.34 30.90 22.42
C LEU A 12 19.32 29.93 21.82
N THR A 13 18.20 29.64 22.51
CA THR A 13 17.15 28.78 21.95
C THR A 13 16.44 29.44 20.77
N LEU A 14 16.26 30.77 20.79
CA LEU A 14 15.64 31.52 19.70
C LEU A 14 16.59 31.63 18.49
N ILE A 15 17.89 31.81 18.70
CA ILE A 15 18.88 31.83 17.61
C ILE A 15 19.02 30.42 16.99
N LEU A 16 19.02 29.34 17.78
CA LEU A 16 19.02 27.97 17.26
C LEU A 16 17.75 27.63 16.48
N TRP A 17 16.59 28.20 16.85
CA TRP A 17 15.35 28.08 16.09
C TRP A 17 15.39 28.87 14.78
N ILE A 18 15.95 30.09 14.78
CA ILE A 18 16.06 30.93 13.59
C ILE A 18 17.12 30.41 12.61
N THR A 19 18.24 29.83 13.10
CA THR A 19 19.24 29.18 12.22
C THR A 19 18.74 27.83 11.71
N GLY A 20 18.00 27.06 12.52
CA GLY A 20 17.36 25.82 12.06
C GLY A 20 16.24 26.06 11.04
N LEU A 21 15.47 27.14 11.18
CA LEU A 21 14.47 27.54 10.18
C LEU A 21 15.11 28.08 8.90
N ASN A 22 16.26 28.76 8.99
CA ASN A 22 16.98 29.22 7.80
C ASN A 22 17.72 28.08 7.07
N GLU A 23 18.16 27.02 7.74
CA GLU A 23 18.67 25.81 7.06
C GLU A 23 17.54 25.01 6.40
N VAL A 24 16.34 24.97 6.99
CA VAL A 24 15.14 24.37 6.38
C VAL A 24 14.60 25.24 5.23
N ALA A 25 14.65 26.57 5.34
CA ALA A 25 14.25 27.48 4.28
C ALA A 25 15.29 27.61 3.15
N ALA A 26 16.58 27.44 3.44
CA ALA A 26 17.63 27.34 2.42
C ALA A 26 17.60 25.98 1.71
N ALA A 27 17.05 24.92 2.31
CA ALA A 27 16.73 23.68 1.60
C ALA A 27 15.51 23.81 0.65
N LEU A 28 14.77 24.92 0.71
CA LEU A 28 13.67 25.26 -0.22
C LEU A 28 14.11 26.17 -1.38
N SER A 29 15.40 26.51 -1.49
CA SER A 29 15.94 27.12 -2.72
C SER A 29 16.05 26.04 -3.78
N ALA A 30 15.41 26.24 -4.94
CA ALA A 30 15.43 25.43 -6.17
C ALA A 30 16.00 24.01 -5.93
N PRO A 31 15.14 23.01 -5.74
CA PRO A 31 15.58 21.72 -5.24
C PRO A 31 16.72 21.19 -6.13
N GLY A 32 17.79 20.70 -5.49
CA GLY A 32 19.12 20.47 -6.09
C GLY A 32 19.20 19.43 -7.22
N TRP A 33 18.07 19.13 -7.86
CA TRP A 33 17.90 18.30 -9.04
C TRP A 33 17.71 19.11 -10.35
N PHE A 34 17.66 20.45 -10.28
CA PHE A 34 17.65 21.28 -11.48
C PHE A 34 19.04 21.34 -12.12
N TYR A 35 19.43 20.25 -12.80
CA TYR A 35 20.59 20.23 -13.68
C TYR A 35 20.20 20.93 -14.99
N GLU A 36 20.68 22.16 -15.18
CA GLU A 36 20.45 22.95 -16.41
C GLU A 36 21.09 22.34 -17.66
N ASP A 37 21.95 21.33 -17.50
CA ASP A 37 22.62 20.68 -18.62
C ASP A 37 22.15 19.23 -18.74
N LEU A 38 21.37 18.95 -19.79
CA LEU A 38 21.12 17.61 -20.31
C LEU A 38 22.49 17.05 -20.75
N GLY A 39 23.27 16.52 -19.80
CA GLY A 39 24.62 16.00 -20.06
C GLY A 39 24.64 14.99 -21.20
N GLU A 40 25.83 14.62 -21.70
CA GLU A 40 25.99 13.73 -22.87
C GLU A 40 25.14 12.44 -22.83
N HIS A 41 24.77 11.96 -21.64
CA HIS A 41 23.90 10.80 -21.46
C HIS A 41 22.43 11.02 -21.86
N ALA A 42 21.87 12.22 -21.64
CA ALA A 42 20.51 12.54 -22.06
C ALA A 42 20.41 12.73 -23.60
N GLN A 43 21.50 13.14 -24.25
CA GLN A 43 21.57 13.33 -25.71
C GLN A 43 21.48 12.02 -26.52
N ASN A 44 21.80 10.89 -25.88
CA ASN A 44 21.70 9.55 -26.47
C ASN A 44 20.34 8.87 -26.21
N ILE A 45 19.51 9.45 -25.35
CA ILE A 45 18.18 8.93 -25.03
C ILE A 45 17.18 9.75 -25.85
N THR A 46 16.93 9.28 -27.06
CA THR A 46 16.13 10.04 -28.03
C THR A 46 14.65 9.86 -27.81
N PHE A 47 14.12 8.64 -27.64
CA PHE A 47 12.68 8.40 -27.49
C PHE A 47 12.35 7.45 -26.34
N SER A 48 11.11 7.52 -25.86
CA SER A 48 10.64 6.68 -24.77
C SER A 48 10.35 5.27 -25.27
N THR A 49 10.89 4.28 -24.56
CA THR A 49 10.55 2.87 -24.77
C THR A 49 10.12 2.26 -23.46
N SER A 50 9.23 1.28 -23.49
CA SER A 50 8.86 0.52 -22.30
C SER A 50 9.12 -0.97 -22.49
N THR A 51 9.56 -1.63 -21.42
CA THR A 51 9.56 -3.10 -21.31
C THR A 51 8.59 -3.46 -20.19
N SER A 52 7.52 -4.16 -20.53
CA SER A 52 6.44 -4.49 -19.60
C SER A 52 6.35 -5.99 -19.38
N THR A 53 6.14 -6.37 -18.14
CA THR A 53 5.75 -7.71 -17.70
C THR A 53 4.37 -7.64 -17.04
N GLU A 54 3.92 -8.74 -16.42
CA GLU A 54 2.73 -8.73 -15.58
C GLU A 54 2.97 -8.03 -14.23
N ASP A 55 4.22 -7.98 -13.76
CA ASP A 55 4.57 -7.53 -12.41
C ASP A 55 5.13 -6.11 -12.38
N TYR A 56 5.69 -5.62 -13.49
CA TYR A 56 6.29 -4.29 -13.57
C TYR A 56 6.43 -3.80 -15.00
N THR A 57 6.63 -2.49 -15.12
CA THR A 57 7.05 -1.83 -16.36
C THR A 57 8.27 -0.95 -16.11
N LEU A 58 9.24 -1.07 -17.01
CA LEU A 58 10.41 -0.20 -17.09
C LEU A 58 10.24 0.77 -18.25
N TYR A 59 10.09 2.04 -17.95
CA TYR A 59 10.13 3.12 -18.93
C TYR A 59 11.55 3.64 -19.04
N ARG A 60 12.05 3.80 -20.27
CA ARG A 60 13.29 4.52 -20.57
C ARG A 60 12.90 5.90 -21.08
N ALA A 61 13.53 6.95 -20.57
CA ALA A 61 13.21 8.33 -20.94
C ALA A 61 11.77 8.74 -20.62
N LEU A 62 11.32 8.57 -19.37
CA LEU A 62 9.99 9.04 -18.99
C LEU A 62 10.07 10.53 -18.64
N TRP A 63 9.09 11.34 -19.06
CA TRP A 63 9.12 12.78 -18.85
C TRP A 63 7.96 13.25 -18.00
N TRP A 64 8.21 14.12 -17.02
CA TRP A 64 7.18 14.77 -16.23
C TRP A 64 7.05 16.24 -16.61
N HIS A 65 5.82 16.68 -16.83
CA HIS A 65 5.51 18.07 -17.11
C HIS A 65 4.04 18.35 -16.77
N SER A 66 3.75 19.52 -16.19
CA SER A 66 2.37 19.96 -15.91
C SER A 66 1.50 18.89 -15.22
N SER A 67 2.08 18.25 -14.19
CA SER A 67 1.45 17.19 -13.38
C SER A 67 1.08 15.89 -14.12
N ARG A 68 1.76 15.60 -15.24
CA ARG A 68 1.53 14.39 -16.05
C ARG A 68 2.84 13.78 -16.50
N PHE A 69 2.81 12.47 -16.78
CA PHE A 69 3.90 11.82 -17.49
C PHE A 69 3.68 11.82 -19.00
N TYR A 70 4.79 11.90 -19.73
CA TYR A 70 4.86 11.83 -21.17
C TYR A 70 5.90 10.79 -21.59
N GLY A 71 5.52 9.95 -22.54
CA GLY A 71 6.47 9.14 -23.30
C GLY A 71 6.65 9.76 -24.69
N LEU A 72 7.85 10.25 -25.00
CA LEU A 72 8.16 10.78 -26.32
C LEU A 72 8.16 9.66 -27.34
N THR A 73 7.37 9.81 -28.41
CA THR A 73 7.39 8.90 -29.55
C THR A 73 8.01 9.61 -30.74
N ASP A 74 8.84 8.91 -31.51
CA ASP A 74 9.59 9.49 -32.62
C ASP A 74 9.02 8.97 -33.95
N ALA A 75 8.44 9.88 -34.75
CA ALA A 75 7.88 9.55 -36.05
C ALA A 75 8.92 8.97 -37.03
N THR A 76 10.19 9.32 -36.89
CA THR A 76 11.28 8.85 -37.76
C THR A 76 11.73 7.42 -37.43
N SER A 77 11.48 6.95 -36.20
CA SER A 77 11.89 5.62 -35.75
C SER A 77 11.06 4.48 -36.38
N GLY A 78 9.94 4.79 -37.04
CA GLY A 78 8.99 3.80 -37.58
C GLY A 78 8.30 2.96 -36.50
N ALA A 79 8.67 3.12 -35.23
CA ALA A 79 8.01 2.50 -34.10
C ALA A 79 6.72 3.28 -33.82
N SER A 80 5.60 2.67 -34.18
CA SER A 80 4.27 2.99 -33.64
C SER A 80 4.25 2.67 -32.14
N GLY A 81 5.04 3.38 -31.35
CA GLY A 81 5.25 3.11 -29.94
C GLY A 81 4.01 3.52 -29.15
N THR A 82 3.09 2.59 -28.92
CA THR A 82 2.09 2.75 -27.88
C THR A 82 2.81 2.67 -26.53
N VAL A 83 2.78 3.76 -25.78
CA VAL A 83 3.30 3.77 -24.41
C VAL A 83 2.24 3.10 -23.54
N LYS A 84 2.53 1.90 -23.02
CA LYS A 84 1.61 1.20 -22.12
C LYS A 84 1.47 1.99 -20.82
N THR A 85 0.24 2.20 -20.36
CA THR A 85 -0.06 2.87 -19.10
C THR A 85 -0.18 1.84 -17.99
N ASP A 86 0.84 1.72 -17.13
CA ASP A 86 0.80 0.86 -15.94
C ASP A 86 0.70 1.67 -14.63
N PHE A 87 0.38 2.96 -14.76
CA PHE A 87 -0.01 3.81 -13.64
C PHE A 87 -1.44 3.48 -13.20
N SER A 88 -1.75 3.77 -11.93
CA SER A 88 -3.12 3.75 -11.43
C SER A 88 -3.97 4.84 -12.10
N TYR A 89 -5.26 4.87 -11.79
CA TYR A 89 -6.18 5.92 -12.27
C TYR A 89 -5.82 7.35 -11.82
N ASN A 90 -4.84 7.52 -10.91
CA ASN A 90 -4.48 8.81 -10.36
C ASN A 90 -3.49 9.60 -11.23
N ILE A 91 -2.74 8.94 -12.11
CA ILE A 91 -1.67 9.58 -12.90
C ILE A 91 -1.83 9.25 -14.38
N GLU A 92 -1.85 10.30 -15.20
CA GLU A 92 -1.92 10.15 -16.64
C GLU A 92 -0.52 10.00 -17.24
N LEU A 93 -0.38 9.00 -18.13
CA LEU A 93 0.76 8.85 -19.02
C LEU A 93 0.29 9.04 -20.47
N THR A 94 0.78 10.09 -21.11
CA THR A 94 0.41 10.45 -22.49
C THR A 94 1.56 10.15 -23.44
N ALA A 95 1.29 9.47 -24.56
CA ALA A 95 2.26 9.40 -25.65
C ALA A 95 2.36 10.77 -26.35
N LEU A 96 3.55 11.36 -26.39
CA LEU A 96 3.80 12.66 -27.01
C LEU A 96 4.52 12.47 -28.34
N PRO A 97 3.82 12.57 -29.49
CA PRO A 97 4.45 12.43 -30.79
C PRO A 97 5.37 13.62 -31.08
N THR A 98 6.61 13.29 -31.45
CA THR A 98 7.64 14.24 -31.87
C THR A 98 8.11 13.89 -33.27
N ARG A 99 8.53 14.92 -34.02
CA ARG A 99 9.13 14.73 -35.34
C ARG A 99 10.53 14.12 -35.22
N ASP A 100 11.31 14.66 -34.30
CA ASP A 100 12.63 14.20 -33.89
C ASP A 100 12.71 14.46 -32.38
N ALA A 101 12.82 13.38 -31.62
CA ALA A 101 12.77 13.47 -30.17
C ALA A 101 14.08 14.04 -29.58
N ARG A 102 15.21 13.91 -30.29
CA ARG A 102 16.47 14.58 -29.92
C ARG A 102 16.34 16.09 -30.09
N GLU A 103 15.80 16.52 -31.24
CA GLU A 103 15.54 17.94 -31.49
C GLU A 103 14.58 18.52 -30.45
N PHE A 104 13.53 17.78 -30.07
CA PHE A 104 12.63 18.18 -29.00
C PHE A 104 13.38 18.41 -27.68
N CYS A 105 14.19 17.45 -27.23
CA CYS A 105 14.96 17.57 -26.00
C CYS A 105 15.93 18.76 -25.99
N HIS A 106 16.52 19.12 -27.13
CA HIS A 106 17.38 20.30 -27.24
C HIS A 106 16.63 21.64 -27.17
N ASN A 107 15.33 21.65 -27.45
CA ASN A 107 14.52 22.87 -27.52
C ASN A 107 13.70 23.14 -26.26
N ILE A 108 13.79 22.27 -25.24
CA ILE A 108 13.09 22.43 -23.96
C ILE A 108 14.07 22.77 -22.85
N LYS A 109 13.58 23.51 -21.85
CA LYS A 109 14.25 23.62 -20.55
C LYS A 109 13.95 22.34 -19.77
N ALA A 110 14.97 21.58 -19.43
CA ALA A 110 14.78 20.29 -18.77
C ALA A 110 15.79 20.05 -17.65
N GLY A 111 15.31 19.45 -16.56
CA GLY A 111 16.13 18.74 -15.59
C GLY A 111 16.15 17.24 -15.88
N TRP A 112 17.12 16.53 -15.31
CA TRP A 112 17.30 15.10 -15.56
C TRP A 112 17.63 14.32 -14.28
N VAL A 113 16.90 13.22 -14.04
CA VAL A 113 17.15 12.27 -12.95
C VAL A 113 17.87 11.03 -13.53
N PRO A 114 19.18 10.86 -13.26
CA PRO A 114 19.93 9.71 -13.75
C PRO A 114 19.59 8.43 -12.98
N GLY A 115 19.97 7.29 -13.56
CA GLY A 115 19.84 5.98 -12.94
C GLY A 115 18.42 5.42 -12.95
N VAL A 116 18.12 4.59 -11.94
CA VAL A 116 16.81 3.95 -11.79
C VAL A 116 15.97 4.69 -10.75
N SER A 117 14.86 5.25 -11.20
CA SER A 117 13.83 5.86 -10.35
C SER A 117 12.69 4.86 -10.12
N LEU A 118 12.45 4.49 -8.86
CA LEU A 118 11.24 3.75 -8.49
C LEU A 118 10.07 4.73 -8.42
N VAL A 119 9.07 4.55 -9.26
CA VAL A 119 7.87 5.38 -9.27
C VAL A 119 6.76 4.67 -8.50
N ILE A 120 6.29 5.29 -7.42
CA ILE A 120 5.22 4.78 -6.57
C ILE A 120 4.00 5.66 -6.77
N ASP A 121 2.99 5.06 -7.39
CA ASP A 121 1.67 5.63 -7.55
C ASP A 121 0.75 5.06 -6.46
N MET A 122 0.45 5.87 -5.44
CA MET A 122 -0.41 5.41 -4.34
C MET A 122 -1.86 5.33 -4.81
N PRO A 123 -2.56 4.20 -4.69
CA PRO A 123 -3.95 4.11 -5.16
C PRO A 123 -4.91 5.06 -4.43
N PHE A 124 -4.63 5.33 -3.16
CA PHE A 124 -5.49 6.11 -2.26
C PHE A 124 -4.71 7.22 -1.54
N PRO A 125 -4.24 8.24 -2.26
CA PRO A 125 -3.37 9.28 -1.69
C PRO A 125 -4.08 10.19 -0.67
N SER A 126 -5.42 10.17 -0.64
CA SER A 126 -6.23 10.90 0.35
C SER A 126 -6.20 10.26 1.75
N TYR A 127 -5.71 9.02 1.88
CA TYR A 127 -5.67 8.28 3.14
C TYR A 127 -4.24 7.77 3.41
N PRO A 128 -3.27 8.68 3.60
CA PRO A 128 -1.85 8.33 3.72
C PRO A 128 -1.52 7.59 5.02
N ASP A 129 -2.40 7.61 5.99
CA ASP A 129 -2.26 7.01 7.31
C ASP A 129 -2.79 5.57 7.38
N ASN A 130 -3.46 5.11 6.32
CA ASN A 130 -3.99 3.75 6.20
C ASN A 130 -2.91 2.76 5.75
N PHE A 131 -2.49 1.88 6.69
CA PHE A 131 -1.45 0.88 6.45
C PHE A 131 -1.73 -0.03 5.24
N GLY A 132 -2.98 -0.43 5.04
CA GLY A 132 -3.38 -1.32 3.94
C GLY A 132 -3.13 -0.74 2.56
N HIS A 133 -3.39 0.56 2.36
CA HIS A 133 -3.12 1.21 1.07
C HIS A 133 -1.63 1.22 0.75
N TRP A 134 -0.78 1.41 1.77
CA TRP A 134 0.68 1.29 1.61
C TRP A 134 1.12 -0.15 1.36
N ALA A 135 0.49 -1.14 1.99
CA ALA A 135 0.78 -2.54 1.69
C ALA A 135 0.41 -2.89 0.24
N GLU A 136 -0.72 -2.40 -0.27
CA GLU A 136 -1.14 -2.61 -1.66
C GLU A 136 -0.16 -2.00 -2.67
N ALA A 137 0.49 -0.87 -2.33
CA ALA A 137 1.51 -0.25 -3.18
C ALA A 137 2.92 -0.87 -3.00
N LEU A 138 3.34 -1.16 -1.77
CA LEU A 138 4.73 -1.52 -1.44
C LEU A 138 5.03 -3.02 -1.51
N LEU A 139 4.03 -3.91 -1.38
CA LEU A 139 4.27 -5.34 -1.54
C LEU A 139 4.58 -5.73 -3.00
N PRO A 140 3.89 -5.18 -4.02
CA PRO A 140 4.32 -5.33 -5.41
C PRO A 140 5.75 -4.84 -5.65
N VAL A 141 6.11 -3.68 -5.09
CA VAL A 141 7.48 -3.15 -5.14
C VAL A 141 8.46 -4.16 -4.55
N TYR A 142 8.19 -4.70 -3.36
CA TYR A 142 9.05 -5.71 -2.73
C TYR A 142 9.17 -6.97 -3.60
N ASN A 143 8.08 -7.43 -4.21
CA ASN A 143 8.08 -8.60 -5.11
C ASN A 143 9.00 -8.38 -6.30
N VAL A 144 8.88 -7.22 -6.98
CA VAL A 144 9.68 -6.89 -8.16
C VAL A 144 11.15 -6.74 -7.78
N LEU A 145 11.45 -5.96 -6.74
CA LEU A 145 12.82 -5.66 -6.34
C LEU A 145 13.57 -6.86 -5.77
N SER A 146 12.84 -7.85 -5.21
CA SER A 146 13.42 -9.10 -4.74
C SER A 146 13.76 -10.09 -5.85
N GLN A 147 13.34 -9.81 -7.09
CA GLN A 147 13.58 -10.64 -8.26
C GLN A 147 14.67 -10.04 -9.17
N GLU A 148 15.29 -10.89 -9.99
CA GLU A 148 16.35 -10.47 -10.93
C GLU A 148 15.79 -9.96 -12.28
N GLY A 149 14.52 -10.21 -12.58
CA GLY A 149 13.94 -9.94 -13.91
C GLY A 149 14.04 -8.48 -14.35
N TRP A 150 13.77 -7.53 -13.44
CA TRP A 150 13.88 -6.10 -13.77
C TRP A 150 15.33 -5.67 -14.01
N LYS A 151 16.28 -6.24 -13.26
CA LYS A 151 17.72 -5.94 -13.41
C LYS A 151 18.25 -6.34 -14.78
N GLN A 152 17.80 -7.48 -15.28
CA GLN A 152 18.16 -7.99 -16.62
C GLN A 152 17.57 -7.15 -17.76
N SER A 153 16.52 -6.38 -17.47
CA SER A 153 15.82 -5.54 -18.45
C SER A 153 16.37 -4.10 -18.51
N LEU A 154 17.34 -3.77 -17.65
CA LEU A 154 17.97 -2.46 -17.62
C LEU A 154 18.82 -2.19 -18.88
N PRO A 155 18.94 -0.93 -19.32
CA PRO A 155 19.86 -0.56 -20.38
C PRO A 155 21.32 -0.87 -20.01
N HIS A 156 22.15 -1.12 -21.03
CA HIS A 156 23.59 -1.29 -20.82
C HIS A 156 24.20 -0.06 -20.14
N GLY A 157 25.00 -0.29 -19.08
CA GLY A 157 25.66 0.77 -18.31
C GLY A 157 24.83 1.38 -17.18
N VAL A 158 23.57 0.96 -17.00
CA VAL A 158 22.76 1.33 -15.84
C VAL A 158 22.97 0.30 -14.72
N GLU A 159 23.36 0.77 -13.54
CA GLU A 159 23.51 -0.11 -12.38
C GLU A 159 22.15 -0.62 -11.88
N PRO A 160 22.05 -1.89 -11.43
CA PRO A 160 20.81 -2.47 -10.91
C PRO A 160 20.53 -2.04 -9.46
N VAL A 161 20.56 -0.74 -9.21
CA VAL A 161 20.26 -0.12 -7.91
C VAL A 161 19.30 1.05 -8.12
N LEU A 162 18.50 1.34 -7.11
CA LEU A 162 17.62 2.50 -7.10
C LEU A 162 18.43 3.75 -6.76
N ASP A 163 18.36 4.75 -7.62
CA ASP A 163 18.98 6.06 -7.45
C ASP A 163 17.99 7.11 -6.94
N ALA A 164 16.68 6.91 -7.14
CA ALA A 164 15.62 7.76 -6.62
C ALA A 164 14.33 6.99 -6.35
N ILE A 165 13.48 7.55 -5.49
CA ILE A 165 12.08 7.15 -5.30
C ILE A 165 11.21 8.36 -5.63
N VAL A 166 10.15 8.17 -6.42
CA VAL A 166 9.25 9.22 -6.86
C VAL A 166 7.84 8.90 -6.40
N LEU A 167 7.31 9.71 -5.49
CA LEU A 167 5.92 9.62 -5.01
C LEU A 167 5.05 10.58 -5.83
N VAL A 168 4.35 10.04 -6.82
CA VAL A 168 3.77 10.87 -7.90
C VAL A 168 2.44 11.52 -7.56
N ASN A 169 1.83 11.15 -6.46
CA ASN A 169 0.55 11.69 -5.99
C ASN A 169 0.48 11.84 -4.47
N THR A 170 1.62 11.76 -3.78
CA THR A 170 1.71 11.91 -2.33
C THR A 170 2.63 13.08 -1.99
N GLN A 171 2.14 14.00 -1.19
CA GLN A 171 2.87 15.19 -0.75
C GLN A 171 3.68 14.91 0.52
N ARG A 172 4.76 15.66 0.71
CA ARG A 172 5.64 15.52 1.88
C ARG A 172 4.92 15.69 3.21
N GLU A 173 4.04 16.69 3.30
CA GLU A 173 3.30 16.99 4.53
C GLU A 173 2.34 15.86 4.92
N GLN A 174 1.76 15.15 3.95
CA GLN A 174 0.84 14.03 4.19
C GLN A 174 1.52 12.88 4.95
N LEU A 175 2.84 12.73 4.82
CA LEU A 175 3.61 11.69 5.52
C LEU A 175 4.28 12.19 6.81
N SER A 176 4.06 13.45 7.16
CA SER A 176 4.58 14.04 8.39
C SER A 176 3.99 13.32 9.60
N GLY A 177 4.87 12.75 10.43
CA GLY A 177 4.46 12.00 11.62
C GLY A 177 4.07 10.53 11.39
N LEU A 178 4.15 10.03 10.15
CA LEU A 178 3.91 8.61 9.81
C LEU A 178 5.24 7.85 9.68
N ALA A 179 6.00 7.77 10.77
CA ALA A 179 7.34 7.17 10.78
C ALA A 179 7.38 5.73 10.21
N TRP A 180 6.32 4.96 10.43
CA TRP A 180 6.22 3.59 9.93
C TRP A 180 6.22 3.50 8.40
N VAL A 181 5.73 4.52 7.67
CA VAL A 181 5.74 4.51 6.18
C VAL A 181 7.17 4.41 5.68
N TRP A 182 8.07 5.18 6.29
CA TRP A 182 9.50 5.16 5.97
C TRP A 182 10.16 3.83 6.29
N GLU A 183 9.74 3.17 7.37
CA GLU A 183 10.24 1.86 7.76
C GLU A 183 9.78 0.76 6.79
N VAL A 184 8.51 0.78 6.37
CA VAL A 184 7.98 -0.16 5.37
C VAL A 184 8.60 0.09 3.99
N LEU A 185 8.77 1.35 3.59
CA LEU A 185 9.46 1.69 2.36
C LEU A 185 10.90 1.16 2.35
N LYS A 186 11.64 1.32 3.45
CA LYS A 186 12.98 0.73 3.62
C LYS A 186 12.96 -0.78 3.46
N LEU A 187 11.99 -1.47 4.04
CA LEU A 187 11.83 -2.92 3.90
C LEU A 187 11.57 -3.31 2.44
N ALA A 188 10.68 -2.58 1.75
CA ALA A 188 10.30 -2.86 0.37
C ALA A 188 11.48 -2.72 -0.59
N VAL A 189 12.36 -1.73 -0.38
CA VAL A 189 13.48 -1.43 -1.31
C VAL A 189 14.83 -2.00 -0.88
N ALA A 190 14.92 -2.66 0.29
CA ALA A 190 16.20 -3.07 0.89
C ALA A 190 17.12 -3.90 -0.02
N GLY A 191 16.55 -4.67 -0.96
CA GLY A 191 17.28 -5.51 -1.91
C GLY A 191 17.94 -4.77 -3.07
N SER A 192 17.61 -3.49 -3.26
CA SER A 192 17.97 -2.72 -4.47
C SER A 192 18.57 -1.34 -4.16
N VAL A 193 19.10 -1.14 -2.95
CA VAL A 193 19.72 0.14 -2.53
C VAL A 193 21.21 -0.05 -2.23
N ARG A 194 22.02 1.00 -2.50
CA ARG A 194 23.47 0.96 -2.25
C ARG A 194 23.79 0.84 -0.74
N PRO A 195 24.81 0.08 -0.32
CA PRO A 195 25.36 0.14 1.03
C PRO A 195 25.81 1.56 1.38
N PRO A 196 25.52 2.07 2.60
CA PRO A 196 24.90 1.38 3.73
C PRO A 196 23.35 1.45 3.75
N ARG A 197 22.64 0.74 2.85
CA ARG A 197 21.16 0.57 2.81
C ARG A 197 20.37 1.82 3.20
N GLN A 198 20.83 2.99 2.77
CA GLN A 198 20.09 4.23 2.95
C GLN A 198 19.00 4.30 1.90
N LEU A 199 17.85 4.87 2.25
CA LEU A 199 16.84 5.19 1.24
C LEU A 199 17.48 6.14 0.21
N PRO A 200 17.27 5.90 -1.10
CA PRO A 200 17.59 6.89 -2.10
C PRO A 200 16.83 8.19 -1.83
N PRO A 201 17.25 9.32 -2.41
CA PRO A 201 16.47 10.55 -2.43
C PRO A 201 15.01 10.28 -2.83
N VAL A 202 14.08 10.87 -2.07
CA VAL A 202 12.64 10.72 -2.30
C VAL A 202 12.09 12.05 -2.80
N LEU A 203 11.57 12.03 -4.03
CA LEU A 203 10.92 13.15 -4.69
C LEU A 203 9.41 13.04 -4.50
N PHE A 204 8.81 14.06 -3.91
CA PHE A 204 7.37 14.08 -3.62
C PHE A 204 6.57 14.84 -4.67
N TYR A 205 5.26 14.67 -4.63
CA TYR A 205 4.34 15.32 -5.58
C TYR A 205 4.38 16.85 -5.49
N ASP A 206 4.56 17.43 -4.31
CA ASP A 206 4.71 18.88 -4.13
C ASP A 206 5.98 19.43 -4.81
N GLU A 207 7.07 18.65 -4.81
CA GLU A 207 8.31 19.01 -5.53
C GLU A 207 8.16 18.83 -7.04
N LEU A 208 7.48 17.77 -7.49
CA LEU A 208 7.13 17.55 -8.88
C LEU A 208 6.23 18.66 -9.45
N ASN A 209 5.30 19.17 -8.65
CA ASN A 209 4.44 20.28 -9.03
C ASN A 209 5.12 21.65 -8.93
N ALA A 210 6.23 21.75 -8.21
CA ALA A 210 7.05 22.95 -8.15
C ALA A 210 7.93 23.12 -9.41
N VAL A 211 8.03 22.10 -10.27
CA VAL A 211 8.64 22.23 -11.59
C VAL A 211 7.90 23.33 -12.37
N SER A 212 8.62 24.35 -12.80
CA SER A 212 8.05 25.47 -13.55
C SER A 212 7.31 24.98 -14.81
N GLY A 213 6.22 25.65 -15.18
CA GLY A 213 5.43 25.30 -16.36
C GLY A 213 6.16 25.50 -17.70
N ASP A 214 7.36 26.09 -17.70
CA ASP A 214 8.25 26.17 -18.86
C ASP A 214 9.34 25.07 -18.86
N ALA A 215 9.39 24.24 -17.82
CA ALA A 215 10.41 23.24 -17.60
C ALA A 215 9.83 21.81 -17.62
N TRP A 216 10.70 20.86 -17.98
CA TRP A 216 10.43 19.43 -18.02
C TRP A 216 11.37 18.71 -17.06
N LEU A 217 10.95 17.55 -16.54
CA LEU A 217 11.81 16.68 -15.75
C LEU A 217 11.87 15.29 -16.40
N GLY A 218 13.02 14.91 -16.92
CA GLY A 218 13.23 13.59 -17.51
C GLY A 218 13.80 12.59 -16.52
N PHE A 219 13.42 11.32 -16.65
CA PHE A 219 13.91 10.19 -15.87
C PHE A 219 14.60 9.19 -16.80
N GLN A 220 15.85 8.82 -16.49
CA GLN A 220 16.60 7.87 -17.32
C GLN A 220 15.91 6.51 -17.40
N VAL A 221 15.62 5.91 -16.24
CA VAL A 221 14.79 4.71 -16.12
C VAL A 221 13.75 4.96 -15.02
N ALA A 222 12.48 4.77 -15.35
CA ALA A 222 11.39 4.76 -14.37
C ALA A 222 10.84 3.33 -14.25
N LEU A 223 10.97 2.73 -13.07
CA LEU A 223 10.41 1.44 -12.71
C LEU A 223 9.08 1.63 -12.00
N VAL A 224 8.00 1.09 -12.57
CA VAL A 224 6.66 1.05 -11.96
C VAL A 224 6.33 -0.41 -11.67
N ALA A 225 6.09 -0.75 -10.41
CA ALA A 225 5.56 -2.06 -10.05
C ALA A 225 4.05 -2.08 -10.28
N ALA A 226 3.54 -3.15 -10.90
CA ALA A 226 2.12 -3.31 -11.16
C ALA A 226 1.41 -3.71 -9.85
N ASP A 227 0.64 -2.78 -9.30
CA ASP A 227 -0.26 -3.08 -8.18
C ASP A 227 -1.49 -3.88 -8.65
N ARG A 228 -2.37 -4.21 -7.72
CA ARG A 228 -3.60 -4.96 -8.02
C ARG A 228 -4.55 -4.25 -9.01
N TYR A 229 -4.44 -2.93 -9.16
CA TYR A 229 -5.31 -2.12 -10.02
C TYR A 229 -4.76 -2.04 -11.45
N ALA A 230 -3.44 -2.16 -11.59
CA ALA A 230 -2.77 -2.29 -12.88
C ALA A 230 -2.77 -3.73 -13.43
N ARG A 231 -2.87 -4.75 -12.56
CA ARG A 231 -2.86 -6.15 -12.95
C ARG A 231 -4.21 -6.65 -13.47
N SER A 232 -4.19 -7.43 -14.55
CA SER A 232 -5.38 -8.06 -15.11
C SER A 232 -6.01 -9.12 -14.20
N ASP A 233 -5.22 -9.75 -13.32
CA ASP A 233 -5.70 -10.78 -12.39
C ASP A 233 -6.22 -10.21 -11.06
N GLY A 234 -6.03 -8.91 -10.81
CA GLY A 234 -6.44 -8.23 -9.59
C GLY A 234 -5.81 -8.76 -8.30
N ARG A 235 -4.75 -9.59 -8.38
CA ARG A 235 -4.16 -10.25 -7.21
C ARG A 235 -3.21 -9.29 -6.49
N GLY A 236 -3.36 -9.22 -5.17
CA GLY A 236 -2.41 -8.56 -4.26
C GLY A 236 -1.61 -9.56 -3.43
N GLY A 237 -0.68 -9.08 -2.61
CA GLY A 237 0.16 -9.90 -1.72
C GLY A 237 1.55 -10.18 -2.29
N PHE A 238 2.16 -11.28 -1.87
CA PHE A 238 3.51 -11.67 -2.28
C PHE A 238 3.51 -12.58 -3.51
N ALA A 239 4.52 -12.47 -4.36
CA ALA A 239 4.66 -13.32 -5.54
C ALA A 239 4.96 -14.80 -5.18
N SER A 240 5.42 -15.07 -3.96
CA SER A 240 5.63 -16.42 -3.43
C SER A 240 5.60 -16.44 -1.90
N GLU A 241 5.35 -17.63 -1.33
CA GLU A 241 5.45 -17.87 0.13
C GLU A 241 6.82 -17.50 0.70
N GLU A 242 7.89 -17.78 -0.05
CA GLU A 242 9.25 -17.47 0.37
C GLU A 242 9.44 -15.96 0.53
N LEU A 243 8.98 -15.18 -0.44
CA LEU A 243 9.07 -13.72 -0.39
C LEU A 243 8.27 -13.15 0.78
N GLY A 244 7.05 -13.67 1.00
CA GLY A 244 6.21 -13.28 2.14
C GLY A 244 6.88 -13.56 3.49
N ARG A 245 7.44 -14.76 3.67
CA ARG A 245 8.17 -15.14 4.89
C ARG A 245 9.43 -14.29 5.09
N ARG A 246 10.16 -13.98 4.02
CA ARG A 246 11.34 -13.10 4.05
C ARG A 246 10.97 -11.67 4.45
N PHE A 247 9.90 -11.12 3.87
CA PHE A 247 9.41 -9.79 4.24
C PHE A 247 9.00 -9.73 5.71
N ARG A 248 8.22 -10.71 6.17
CA ARG A 248 7.84 -10.83 7.59
C ARG A 248 9.08 -10.90 8.48
N THR A 249 10.05 -11.76 8.15
CA THR A 249 11.30 -11.87 8.93
C THR A 249 12.07 -10.54 8.98
N ALA A 250 12.15 -9.82 7.87
CA ALA A 250 12.80 -8.51 7.82
C ALA A 250 12.07 -7.46 8.68
N ALA A 251 10.73 -7.47 8.69
CA ALA A 251 9.93 -6.59 9.55
C ALA A 251 10.15 -6.87 11.04
N TYR A 252 10.22 -8.14 11.45
CA TYR A 252 10.55 -8.53 12.82
C TYR A 252 11.97 -8.11 13.22
N SER A 253 12.94 -8.32 12.32
CA SER A 253 14.31 -7.86 12.53
C SER A 253 14.41 -6.34 12.66
N ALA A 254 13.68 -5.58 11.84
CA ALA A 254 13.64 -4.12 11.90
C ALA A 254 12.99 -3.62 13.20
N ALA A 255 11.98 -4.34 13.70
CA ALA A 255 11.34 -4.08 14.98
C ALA A 255 12.17 -4.51 16.20
N GLY A 256 13.31 -5.18 16.01
CA GLY A 256 14.11 -5.74 17.11
C GLY A 256 13.41 -6.87 17.86
N LEU A 257 12.54 -7.62 17.17
CA LEU A 257 11.72 -8.68 17.75
C LEU A 257 12.05 -10.05 17.12
N PRO A 258 12.04 -11.14 17.91
CA PRO A 258 12.07 -12.47 17.35
C PRO A 258 10.70 -12.83 16.75
N LEU A 259 10.71 -13.51 15.60
CA LEU A 259 9.50 -14.11 15.03
C LEU A 259 9.11 -15.34 15.87
N PRO A 260 7.88 -15.40 16.45
CA PRO A 260 7.43 -16.57 17.16
C PRO A 260 7.42 -17.81 16.27
N ALA A 261 7.91 -18.95 16.78
CA ALA A 261 7.90 -20.21 16.05
C ALA A 261 6.49 -20.79 15.91
N THR A 262 5.58 -20.44 16.83
CA THR A 262 4.19 -20.88 16.85
C THR A 262 3.28 -19.71 17.20
N ALA A 263 2.02 -19.79 16.76
CA ALA A 263 1.00 -18.81 17.09
C ALA A 263 0.76 -18.73 18.62
N PRO A 264 0.79 -17.51 19.21
CA PRO A 264 0.44 -17.28 20.60
C PRO A 264 -1.01 -17.67 20.92
N ARG A 265 -1.30 -18.03 22.17
CA ARG A 265 -2.68 -18.35 22.62
C ARG A 265 -3.47 -17.08 22.93
N THR A 266 -3.67 -16.23 21.94
CA THR A 266 -4.33 -14.92 22.11
C THR A 266 -5.20 -14.55 20.92
N ILE A 267 -6.46 -14.24 21.20
CA ILE A 267 -7.41 -13.59 20.30
C ILE A 267 -7.21 -12.08 20.41
N THR A 268 -6.94 -11.43 19.29
CA THR A 268 -6.85 -9.96 19.17
C THR A 268 -8.04 -9.47 18.36
N LEU A 269 -8.87 -8.63 18.98
CA LEU A 269 -9.94 -7.90 18.30
C LEU A 269 -9.35 -6.58 17.80
N LEU A 270 -9.09 -6.50 16.50
CA LEU A 270 -8.50 -5.33 15.87
C LEU A 270 -9.58 -4.35 15.44
N THR A 271 -9.47 -3.12 15.92
CA THR A 271 -10.18 -1.94 15.44
C THR A 271 -9.18 -0.87 15.02
N ALA A 272 -9.53 0.08 14.17
CA ALA A 272 -8.71 1.28 13.96
C ALA A 272 -9.35 2.49 14.63
N VAL A 273 -8.52 3.44 15.09
CA VAL A 273 -8.97 4.64 15.83
C VAL A 273 -9.96 5.48 15.02
N ASP A 274 -9.70 5.62 13.72
CA ASP A 274 -10.48 6.48 12.81
C ASP A 274 -11.15 5.65 11.70
N ALA A 275 -11.20 4.33 11.86
CA ALA A 275 -11.84 3.43 10.89
C ALA A 275 -13.22 2.99 11.35
N GLU A 276 -13.86 2.28 10.45
CA GLU A 276 -15.30 2.18 10.45
C GLU A 276 -15.76 1.05 11.36
N GLU A 277 -16.86 1.29 12.07
CA GLU A 277 -17.15 0.62 13.34
C GLU A 277 -17.85 -0.72 13.15
N VAL A 278 -17.46 -1.73 13.94
CA VAL A 278 -18.34 -2.85 14.25
C VAL A 278 -19.26 -2.38 15.37
N THR A 279 -20.49 -2.00 15.03
CA THR A 279 -21.40 -1.25 15.91
C THR A 279 -21.84 -2.03 17.13
N ASN A 280 -21.92 -3.37 17.02
CA ASN A 280 -22.14 -4.27 18.15
C ASN A 280 -20.82 -4.87 18.67
N GLY A 281 -19.75 -4.07 18.72
CA GLY A 281 -18.41 -4.52 19.12
C GLY A 281 -18.34 -5.15 20.52
N GLU A 282 -19.18 -4.72 21.46
CA GLU A 282 -19.29 -5.33 22.80
C GLU A 282 -19.82 -6.76 22.75
N GLU A 283 -20.85 -7.02 21.93
CA GLU A 283 -21.41 -8.36 21.74
C GLU A 283 -20.38 -9.29 21.09
N LEU A 284 -19.69 -8.81 20.06
CA LEU A 284 -18.61 -9.55 19.43
C LEU A 284 -17.47 -9.84 20.43
N ALA A 285 -17.10 -8.87 21.26
CA ALA A 285 -16.07 -9.05 22.27
C ALA A 285 -16.46 -10.09 23.33
N ALA A 286 -17.71 -10.07 23.80
CA ALA A 286 -18.24 -11.08 24.72
C ALA A 286 -18.16 -12.49 24.10
N ALA A 287 -18.58 -12.64 22.85
CA ALA A 287 -18.49 -13.91 22.14
C ALA A 287 -17.04 -14.42 22.02
N MET A 288 -16.06 -13.53 21.82
CA MET A 288 -14.64 -13.91 21.82
C MET A 288 -14.14 -14.31 23.19
N VAL A 289 -14.58 -13.64 24.27
CA VAL A 289 -14.24 -14.02 25.65
C VAL A 289 -14.73 -15.43 25.96
N ASP A 290 -15.94 -15.78 25.53
CA ASP A 290 -16.48 -17.14 25.69
C ASP A 290 -15.66 -18.18 24.91
N VAL A 291 -15.30 -17.89 23.66
CA VAL A 291 -14.39 -18.75 22.86
C VAL A 291 -13.06 -18.91 23.58
N GLY A 292 -12.48 -17.81 24.08
CA GLY A 292 -11.21 -17.81 24.78
C GLY A 292 -11.23 -18.61 26.07
N ALA A 293 -12.31 -18.51 26.86
CA ALA A 293 -12.49 -19.30 28.07
C ALA A 293 -12.58 -20.80 27.77
N ASN A 294 -13.31 -21.19 26.73
CA ASN A 294 -13.51 -22.60 26.37
C ASN A 294 -12.30 -23.23 25.67
N LEU A 295 -11.47 -22.42 24.99
CA LEU A 295 -10.31 -22.89 24.23
C LEU A 295 -8.97 -22.48 24.86
N ASP A 296 -8.94 -21.96 26.08
CA ASP A 296 -7.72 -21.49 26.76
C ASP A 296 -6.93 -20.48 25.91
N LEU A 297 -7.57 -19.39 25.50
CA LEU A 297 -6.99 -18.27 24.77
C LEU A 297 -7.26 -16.96 25.52
N ALA A 298 -6.26 -16.11 25.67
CA ALA A 298 -6.46 -14.75 26.16
C ALA A 298 -7.17 -13.91 25.09
N VAL A 299 -8.06 -12.99 25.49
CA VAL A 299 -8.71 -12.04 24.57
C VAL A 299 -8.22 -10.62 24.84
N ARG A 300 -7.80 -9.93 23.79
CA ARG A 300 -7.29 -8.56 23.88
C ARG A 300 -7.91 -7.66 22.81
N PRO A 301 -8.68 -6.62 23.17
CA PRO A 301 -8.99 -5.56 22.23
C PRO A 301 -7.71 -4.79 21.88
N TYR A 302 -7.58 -4.42 20.62
CA TYR A 302 -6.47 -3.61 20.13
C TYR A 302 -6.98 -2.59 19.13
N THR A 303 -6.83 -1.33 19.47
CA THR A 303 -7.12 -0.22 18.55
C THR A 303 -5.82 0.24 17.92
N ALA A 304 -5.68 0.03 16.62
CA ALA A 304 -4.52 0.44 15.87
C ALA A 304 -4.56 1.95 15.60
N THR A 305 -3.56 2.66 16.10
CA THR A 305 -3.40 4.10 15.91
C THR A 305 -2.51 4.36 14.70
N PRO A 306 -2.97 5.10 13.68
CA PRO A 306 -2.22 5.30 12.44
C PRO A 306 -0.80 5.87 12.61
N ARG A 307 -0.54 6.61 13.70
CA ARG A 307 0.79 7.17 14.02
C ARG A 307 1.70 6.26 14.84
N ALA A 308 1.28 5.04 15.17
CA ALA A 308 2.11 4.10 15.90
C ALA A 308 3.34 3.70 15.06
N PRO A 309 4.53 3.52 15.67
CA PRO A 309 5.69 3.00 14.96
C PRO A 309 5.43 1.59 14.39
N LEU A 310 6.11 1.20 13.31
CA LEU A 310 5.96 -0.14 12.71
C LEU A 310 6.26 -1.23 13.74
N ALA A 311 7.28 -1.03 14.57
CA ALA A 311 7.62 -1.95 15.66
C ALA A 311 6.43 -2.22 16.60
N SER A 312 5.53 -1.27 16.81
CA SER A 312 4.31 -1.47 17.63
C SER A 312 3.30 -2.38 16.94
N TYR A 313 3.10 -2.21 15.63
CA TYR A 313 2.26 -3.11 14.83
C TYR A 313 2.82 -4.53 14.83
N VAL A 314 4.11 -4.68 14.55
CA VAL A 314 4.80 -5.98 14.56
C VAL A 314 4.75 -6.62 15.95
N ALA A 315 5.00 -5.86 17.02
CA ALA A 315 4.91 -6.35 18.40
C ALA A 315 3.51 -6.83 18.76
N THR A 316 2.48 -6.15 18.25
CA THR A 316 1.08 -6.53 18.46
C THR A 316 0.81 -7.88 17.79
N MET A 317 1.16 -8.02 16.52
CA MET A 317 0.95 -9.25 15.75
C MET A 317 1.80 -10.43 16.27
N ALA A 318 3.01 -10.16 16.77
CA ALA A 318 3.86 -11.15 17.43
C ALA A 318 3.21 -11.78 18.68
N ARG A 319 2.21 -11.12 19.28
CA ARG A 319 1.44 -11.61 20.42
C ARG A 319 0.03 -12.07 20.02
N THR A 320 -0.26 -12.20 18.74
CA THR A 320 -1.59 -12.56 18.22
C THR A 320 -1.53 -13.93 17.58
N GLY A 321 -2.34 -14.87 18.05
CA GLY A 321 -2.55 -16.15 17.35
C GLY A 321 -3.87 -16.22 16.60
N VAL A 322 -4.88 -15.47 17.04
CA VAL A 322 -6.14 -15.30 16.30
C VAL A 322 -6.40 -13.80 16.16
N LEU A 323 -6.45 -13.31 14.93
CA LEU A 323 -6.79 -11.93 14.61
C LEU A 323 -8.24 -11.90 14.11
N VAL A 324 -9.10 -11.16 14.79
CA VAL A 324 -10.48 -10.90 14.34
C VAL A 324 -10.59 -9.42 14.01
N SER A 325 -10.99 -9.10 12.79
CA SER A 325 -11.03 -7.72 12.32
C SER A 325 -12.08 -7.55 11.25
N ARG A 326 -12.74 -6.38 11.23
CA ARG A 326 -13.42 -5.90 10.04
C ARG A 326 -12.43 -5.77 8.89
N HIS A 327 -12.89 -6.07 7.68
CA HIS A 327 -12.16 -5.78 6.45
C HIS A 327 -11.89 -4.28 6.39
N GLY A 328 -10.63 -3.91 6.33
CA GLY A 328 -10.22 -2.51 6.27
C GLY A 328 -8.70 -2.41 6.24
N PRO A 329 -8.15 -1.21 5.99
CA PRO A 329 -6.72 -1.03 5.75
C PRO A 329 -5.82 -1.60 6.84
N MET A 330 -6.25 -1.58 8.10
CA MET A 330 -5.43 -2.11 9.19
C MET A 330 -5.32 -3.63 9.19
N LEU A 331 -6.15 -4.36 8.46
CA LEU A 331 -6.03 -5.82 8.34
C LEU A 331 -4.79 -6.25 7.54
N ALA A 332 -4.15 -5.34 6.79
CA ALA A 332 -2.84 -5.62 6.19
C ALA A 332 -1.76 -5.97 7.23
N ASN A 333 -1.94 -5.61 8.51
CA ASN A 333 -1.07 -6.07 9.59
C ASN A 333 -1.02 -7.60 9.71
N ALA A 334 -1.98 -8.33 9.13
CA ALA A 334 -1.94 -9.78 9.01
C ALA A 334 -0.66 -10.31 8.31
N ALA A 335 0.02 -9.48 7.51
CA ALA A 335 1.34 -9.80 6.95
C ALA A 335 2.40 -10.12 8.03
N PHE A 336 2.22 -9.61 9.25
CA PHE A 336 3.16 -9.77 10.36
C PHE A 336 2.75 -10.87 11.35
N LEU A 337 1.64 -11.57 11.12
CA LEU A 337 1.23 -12.65 12.00
C LEU A 337 2.23 -13.81 11.97
N PRO A 338 2.49 -14.47 13.12
CA PRO A 338 3.39 -15.61 13.19
C PRO A 338 2.83 -16.83 12.42
N PRO A 339 3.69 -17.80 12.05
CA PRO A 339 3.26 -19.07 11.49
C PRO A 339 2.22 -19.78 12.37
N GLY A 340 1.20 -20.34 11.74
CA GLY A 340 0.08 -21.02 12.38
C GLY A 340 -1.02 -20.10 12.91
N ALA A 341 -0.88 -18.77 12.77
CA ALA A 341 -1.90 -17.83 13.20
C ALA A 341 -3.17 -17.94 12.34
N VAL A 342 -4.28 -17.46 12.89
CA VAL A 342 -5.60 -17.45 12.27
C VAL A 342 -6.07 -16.01 12.08
N VAL A 343 -6.63 -15.72 10.91
CA VAL A 343 -7.39 -14.50 10.64
C VAL A 343 -8.86 -14.88 10.48
N VAL A 344 -9.75 -14.17 11.16
CA VAL A 344 -11.18 -14.13 10.89
C VAL A 344 -11.53 -12.72 10.45
N GLU A 345 -11.71 -12.58 9.14
CA GLU A 345 -12.06 -11.34 8.49
C GLU A 345 -13.57 -11.14 8.46
N LEU A 346 -14.05 -9.98 8.90
CA LEU A 346 -15.45 -9.60 8.86
C LEU A 346 -15.68 -8.71 7.64
N LEU A 347 -16.32 -9.26 6.61
CA LEU A 347 -16.59 -8.58 5.35
C LEU A 347 -17.91 -7.78 5.45
N PRO A 348 -17.87 -6.44 5.27
CA PRO A 348 -19.07 -5.62 5.27
C PRO A 348 -20.01 -5.98 4.12
N TYR A 349 -21.28 -5.61 4.29
CA TYR A 349 -22.30 -5.79 3.26
C TYR A 349 -21.95 -4.97 2.02
N ASN A 350 -22.15 -5.54 0.81
CA ASN A 350 -21.84 -4.90 -0.47
C ASN A 350 -20.40 -4.37 -0.66
N TRP A 351 -19.45 -4.77 0.19
CA TRP A 351 -18.04 -4.43 0.02
C TRP A 351 -17.38 -5.33 -1.04
N GLU A 352 -17.64 -5.01 -2.32
CA GLU A 352 -17.09 -5.75 -3.46
C GLU A 352 -16.91 -4.85 -4.68
N TRP A 353 -15.66 -4.51 -4.98
CA TRP A 353 -15.23 -3.78 -6.17
C TRP A 353 -13.88 -4.29 -6.62
N GLN A 354 -13.77 -4.74 -7.87
CA GLN A 354 -12.53 -5.32 -8.43
C GLN A 354 -11.86 -6.37 -7.51
N GLY A 355 -12.66 -7.20 -6.83
CA GLY A 355 -12.15 -8.21 -5.92
C GLY A 355 -11.59 -7.65 -4.61
N ILE A 356 -11.94 -6.43 -4.18
CA ILE A 356 -11.39 -5.78 -2.97
C ILE A 356 -11.58 -6.63 -1.72
N SER A 357 -12.70 -7.36 -1.62
CA SER A 357 -12.95 -8.28 -0.52
C SER A 357 -11.86 -9.34 -0.36
N ARG A 358 -11.12 -9.67 -1.42
CA ARG A 358 -10.07 -10.70 -1.41
C ARG A 358 -8.67 -10.17 -1.11
N ALA A 359 -8.50 -8.87 -0.90
CA ALA A 359 -7.18 -8.24 -0.72
C ALA A 359 -6.36 -8.94 0.37
N TYR A 360 -6.93 -9.08 1.57
CA TYR A 360 -6.20 -9.57 2.74
C TYR A 360 -6.09 -11.10 2.79
N VAL A 361 -7.05 -11.84 2.23
CA VAL A 361 -6.89 -13.29 2.06
C VAL A 361 -5.80 -13.62 1.03
N ASN A 362 -5.66 -12.83 -0.04
CA ASN A 362 -4.55 -13.00 -0.98
C ASN A 362 -3.21 -12.71 -0.29
N LEU A 363 -3.15 -11.65 0.52
CA LEU A 363 -1.99 -11.32 1.35
C LEU A 363 -1.58 -12.46 2.29
N THR A 364 -2.51 -13.01 3.08
CA THR A 364 -2.15 -14.06 4.05
C THR A 364 -1.90 -15.40 3.39
N ARG A 365 -2.62 -15.74 2.30
CA ARG A 365 -2.37 -16.98 1.54
C ARG A 365 -0.98 -16.99 0.93
N THR A 366 -0.49 -15.83 0.50
CA THR A 366 0.88 -15.70 -0.04
C THR A 366 1.97 -15.73 1.03
N LEU A 367 1.63 -15.88 2.32
CA LEU A 367 2.57 -16.30 3.38
C LEU A 367 2.68 -17.84 3.50
N GLY A 368 1.63 -18.56 3.10
CA GLY A 368 1.54 -20.02 3.13
C GLY A 368 1.35 -20.65 4.51
N ASP A 369 1.48 -19.87 5.58
CA ASP A 369 1.47 -20.36 6.97
C ASP A 369 0.52 -19.60 7.90
N VAL A 370 -0.41 -18.82 7.35
CA VAL A 370 -1.48 -18.15 8.10
C VAL A 370 -2.84 -18.66 7.60
N HIS A 371 -3.67 -19.14 8.52
CA HIS A 371 -5.05 -19.53 8.23
C HIS A 371 -5.91 -18.28 8.05
N HIS A 372 -6.80 -18.29 7.06
CA HIS A 372 -7.68 -17.15 6.80
C HIS A 372 -9.10 -17.63 6.53
N PHE A 373 -10.00 -17.19 7.39
CA PHE A 373 -11.44 -17.41 7.29
C PHE A 373 -12.15 -16.06 7.22
N ALA A 374 -13.38 -16.06 6.72
CA ALA A 374 -14.18 -14.85 6.68
C ALA A 374 -15.63 -15.13 7.04
N TRP A 375 -16.23 -14.18 7.75
CA TRP A 375 -17.67 -14.02 7.85
C TRP A 375 -18.09 -12.87 6.95
N ARG A 376 -19.15 -13.03 6.16
CA ARG A 376 -19.67 -11.97 5.29
C ARG A 376 -21.07 -11.59 5.74
N ALA A 377 -21.27 -10.28 5.94
CA ALA A 377 -22.60 -9.72 6.04
C ALA A 377 -23.35 -9.94 4.71
N GLY A 378 -24.32 -10.85 4.71
CA GLY A 378 -25.09 -11.25 3.51
C GLY A 378 -26.38 -10.44 3.27
N SER A 379 -26.70 -9.48 4.13
CA SER A 379 -27.98 -8.77 4.12
C SER A 379 -27.80 -7.32 4.56
N PRO A 380 -28.61 -6.37 4.04
CA PRO A 380 -28.56 -4.97 4.44
C PRO A 380 -28.78 -4.73 5.94
N ARG A 381 -29.45 -5.65 6.64
CA ARG A 381 -29.67 -5.55 8.10
C ARG A 381 -28.37 -5.52 8.91
N TRP A 382 -27.26 -5.94 8.31
CA TRP A 382 -25.95 -5.98 8.91
C TRP A 382 -25.13 -4.70 8.66
N ALA A 383 -25.71 -3.72 7.97
CA ALA A 383 -25.10 -2.44 7.68
C ALA A 383 -25.90 -1.29 8.32
N VAL A 384 -25.18 -0.30 8.83
CA VAL A 384 -25.72 0.92 9.42
C VAL A 384 -25.22 2.08 8.58
N PHE A 385 -26.10 2.61 7.72
CA PHE A 385 -25.79 3.74 6.84
C PHE A 385 -26.06 5.08 7.53
N GLY A 386 -25.37 6.13 7.09
CA GLY A 386 -25.67 7.50 7.49
C GLY A 386 -27.00 7.99 6.91
N GLU A 387 -27.48 9.13 7.43
CA GLU A 387 -28.71 9.77 6.95
C GLU A 387 -28.60 10.12 5.46
N GLY A 388 -29.57 9.67 4.65
CA GLY A 388 -29.61 9.91 3.20
C GLY A 388 -28.77 8.93 2.36
N GLU A 389 -28.05 8.02 3.01
CA GLU A 389 -27.22 6.98 2.39
C GLU A 389 -27.92 5.61 2.34
N GLU A 390 -29.14 5.48 2.88
CA GLU A 390 -29.87 4.21 2.98
C GLU A 390 -30.19 3.63 1.60
N ARG A 391 -30.20 4.46 0.56
CA ARG A 391 -30.37 4.03 -0.83
C ARG A 391 -29.32 3.00 -1.27
N TYR A 392 -28.11 3.06 -0.73
CA TYR A 392 -27.01 2.14 -1.09
C TYR A 392 -27.21 0.73 -0.49
N ALA A 393 -28.08 0.60 0.50
CA ALA A 393 -28.41 -0.67 1.13
C ALA A 393 -29.10 -1.66 0.17
N THR A 394 -29.75 -1.18 -0.89
CA THR A 394 -30.45 -2.04 -1.86
C THR A 394 -29.68 -2.23 -3.15
N TRP A 395 -28.52 -1.57 -3.30
CA TRP A 395 -27.72 -1.68 -4.52
C TRP A 395 -27.02 -3.04 -4.58
N THR A 396 -26.88 -3.58 -5.78
CA THR A 396 -26.00 -4.70 -6.07
C THR A 396 -24.54 -4.26 -6.08
N ALA A 397 -23.61 -5.21 -5.96
CA ALA A 397 -22.19 -4.93 -6.16
C ALA A 397 -21.91 -4.33 -7.55
N GLN A 398 -22.69 -4.69 -8.57
CA GLN A 398 -22.57 -4.14 -9.92
C GLN A 398 -23.04 -2.68 -9.99
N GLU A 399 -24.15 -2.35 -9.32
CA GLU A 399 -24.65 -0.97 -9.20
C GLU A 399 -23.68 -0.11 -8.36
N CYS A 400 -23.01 -0.71 -7.37
CA CYS A 400 -22.00 -0.07 -6.55
C CYS A 400 -20.61 0.00 -7.22
N SER A 401 -20.56 0.57 -8.44
CA SER A 401 -19.30 0.75 -9.18
C SER A 401 -18.76 2.18 -9.15
N SER A 402 -19.50 3.13 -8.58
CA SER A 402 -19.05 4.52 -8.43
C SER A 402 -18.20 4.72 -7.17
N ARG A 403 -17.24 5.65 -7.22
CA ARG A 403 -16.44 6.05 -6.06
C ARG A 403 -17.31 6.45 -4.86
N GLU A 404 -18.39 7.20 -5.10
CA GLU A 404 -19.33 7.60 -4.05
C GLU A 404 -19.95 6.40 -3.32
N CYS A 405 -20.39 5.37 -4.06
CA CYS A 405 -20.97 4.18 -3.45
C CYS A 405 -19.93 3.41 -2.62
N LEU A 406 -18.70 3.29 -3.11
CA LEU A 406 -17.61 2.66 -2.38
C LEU A 406 -17.29 3.44 -1.11
N ASP A 407 -17.16 4.76 -1.22
CA ASP A 407 -16.90 5.60 -0.05
C ASP A 407 -18.01 5.41 0.98
N VAL A 408 -19.29 5.42 0.60
CA VAL A 408 -20.42 5.17 1.53
C VAL A 408 -20.34 3.80 2.20
N ASN A 409 -20.14 2.72 1.44
CA ASN A 409 -20.07 1.38 2.01
C ASN A 409 -18.81 1.20 2.89
N ALA A 410 -17.75 1.98 2.65
CA ALA A 410 -16.56 1.99 3.49
C ALA A 410 -16.90 2.51 4.89
N ARG A 411 -17.65 3.61 4.97
CA ARG A 411 -18.08 4.30 6.21
C ARG A 411 -19.27 3.67 6.91
N ALA A 412 -20.05 2.85 6.22
CA ALA A 412 -21.18 2.16 6.82
C ALA A 412 -20.72 1.32 8.02
N GLY A 413 -21.39 1.53 9.15
CA GLY A 413 -21.21 0.71 10.34
C GLY A 413 -21.62 -0.73 10.05
N MET A 414 -20.98 -1.68 10.72
CA MET A 414 -21.22 -3.11 10.51
C MET A 414 -21.75 -3.75 11.79
N ILE A 415 -22.86 -4.49 11.68
CA ILE A 415 -23.33 -5.37 12.75
C ILE A 415 -22.79 -6.77 12.45
N ALA A 416 -21.97 -7.30 13.34
CA ALA A 416 -21.38 -8.63 13.24
C ALA A 416 -22.32 -9.69 13.85
N ASP A 417 -22.56 -10.79 13.14
CA ASP A 417 -23.30 -11.94 13.70
C ASP A 417 -22.39 -12.72 14.67
N ALA A 418 -22.35 -12.27 15.92
CA ALA A 418 -21.41 -12.76 16.93
C ALA A 418 -21.57 -14.27 17.17
N ALA A 419 -22.80 -14.79 17.14
CA ALA A 419 -23.09 -16.22 17.29
C ALA A 419 -22.49 -17.04 16.14
N THR A 420 -22.72 -16.63 14.89
CA THR A 420 -22.16 -17.33 13.71
C THR A 420 -20.63 -17.27 13.70
N ILE A 421 -20.04 -16.13 14.09
CA ILE A 421 -18.58 -15.97 14.16
C ILE A 421 -18.00 -16.86 15.28
N GLN A 422 -18.69 -16.97 16.42
CA GLN A 422 -18.32 -17.86 17.51
C GLN A 422 -18.36 -19.33 17.08
N GLU A 423 -19.43 -19.77 16.40
CA GLU A 423 -19.53 -21.12 15.84
C GLU A 423 -18.39 -21.42 14.86
N LEU A 424 -18.09 -20.48 13.96
CA LEU A 424 -16.95 -20.59 13.04
C LEU A 424 -15.65 -20.82 13.81
N LEU A 425 -15.39 -20.06 14.88
CA LEU A 425 -14.18 -20.20 15.70
C LEU A 425 -14.11 -21.55 16.42
N TYR A 426 -15.23 -22.03 17.00
CA TYR A 426 -15.27 -23.37 17.61
C TYR A 426 -15.02 -24.49 16.61
N GLU A 427 -15.36 -24.29 15.34
CA GLU A 427 -15.08 -25.26 14.30
C GLU A 427 -13.61 -25.24 13.84
N VAL A 428 -13.03 -24.04 13.61
CA VAL A 428 -11.69 -23.91 13.01
C VAL A 428 -10.54 -23.94 14.01
N LEU A 429 -10.72 -23.45 15.23
CA LEU A 429 -9.61 -23.29 16.18
C LEU A 429 -9.12 -24.62 16.76
N PRO A 430 -9.95 -25.59 17.17
CA PRO A 430 -9.47 -26.84 17.74
C PRO A 430 -8.44 -27.59 16.87
N PRO A 431 -8.65 -27.79 15.54
CA PRO A 431 -7.64 -28.44 14.72
C PRO A 431 -6.37 -27.59 14.58
N VAL A 432 -6.48 -26.26 14.44
CA VAL A 432 -5.31 -25.36 14.37
C VAL A 432 -4.47 -25.45 15.65
N LEU A 433 -5.11 -25.36 16.81
CA LEU A 433 -4.45 -25.38 18.13
C LEU A 433 -3.81 -26.73 18.44
N LYS A 434 -4.38 -27.84 17.94
CA LYS A 434 -3.82 -29.18 18.09
C LYS A 434 -2.57 -29.40 17.22
N GLY A 435 -2.50 -28.73 16.08
CA GLY A 435 -1.43 -28.88 15.10
C GLY A 435 -1.47 -30.23 14.34
N GLY A 436 -0.43 -30.47 13.54
CA GLY A 436 -0.28 -31.68 12.71
C GLY A 436 -0.73 -31.54 11.26
N PRO A 437 -0.69 -32.63 10.45
CA PRO A 437 -0.95 -32.56 9.00
C PRO A 437 -2.36 -32.05 8.62
N GLY A 438 -3.36 -32.43 9.42
CA GLY A 438 -4.76 -31.97 9.26
C GLY A 438 -4.99 -30.51 9.67
N ALA A 439 -3.98 -29.86 10.25
CA ALA A 439 -4.00 -28.46 10.64
C ALA A 439 -3.24 -27.56 9.66
N SER A 440 -2.91 -28.05 8.45
CA SER A 440 -2.29 -27.20 7.43
C SER A 440 -3.27 -26.16 6.89
N VAL A 441 -2.76 -25.02 6.42
CA VAL A 441 -3.57 -23.96 5.81
C VAL A 441 -4.43 -24.50 4.67
N ALA A 442 -3.86 -25.38 3.84
CA ALA A 442 -4.57 -26.01 2.73
C ALA A 442 -5.67 -26.98 3.21
N ALA A 443 -5.42 -27.79 4.24
CA ALA A 443 -6.39 -28.77 4.75
C ALA A 443 -7.61 -28.12 5.41
N LEU A 444 -7.43 -26.96 6.05
CA LEU A 444 -8.50 -26.21 6.70
C LEU A 444 -9.08 -25.10 5.83
N ALA A 445 -8.66 -24.98 4.56
CA ALA A 445 -9.12 -23.93 3.68
C ALA A 445 -10.64 -24.02 3.46
N ARG A 446 -11.32 -22.88 3.57
CA ARG A 446 -12.75 -22.76 3.25
C ARG A 446 -12.98 -21.98 1.96
N PRO A 447 -14.11 -22.22 1.26
CA PRO A 447 -14.57 -21.34 0.21
C PRO A 447 -14.67 -19.88 0.70
N TRP A 448 -14.31 -18.93 -0.17
CA TRP A 448 -14.51 -17.52 0.14
C TRP A 448 -16.00 -17.19 0.15
N PRO A 449 -16.55 -16.55 1.19
CA PRO A 449 -17.98 -16.24 1.22
C PRO A 449 -18.34 -15.27 0.11
N THR A 450 -19.35 -15.62 -0.69
CA THR A 450 -19.88 -14.82 -1.78
C THR A 450 -21.02 -13.94 -1.30
N LEU A 451 -21.20 -12.76 -1.90
CA LEU A 451 -22.46 -12.04 -1.77
C LEU A 451 -23.55 -12.89 -2.42
N GLU A 452 -24.65 -13.13 -1.71
CA GLU A 452 -25.84 -13.70 -2.32
C GLU A 452 -26.31 -12.75 -3.42
N LYS A 453 -26.48 -13.26 -4.63
CA LYS A 453 -27.13 -12.46 -5.68
C LYS A 453 -28.57 -12.21 -5.20
N PRO A 454 -29.04 -10.95 -5.14
CA PRO A 454 -30.44 -10.73 -4.86
C PRO A 454 -31.28 -11.51 -5.86
N SER A 455 -32.22 -12.31 -5.34
CA SER A 455 -33.12 -13.10 -6.17
C SER A 455 -34.14 -12.15 -6.82
N GLY A 456 -33.80 -11.65 -8.01
CA GLY A 456 -34.63 -10.75 -8.80
C GLY A 456 -33.75 -10.00 -9.80
N GLY A 457 -34.18 -9.90 -11.06
CA GLY A 457 -33.55 -8.97 -12.00
C GLY A 457 -33.73 -7.55 -11.46
N THR A 458 -32.71 -6.71 -11.62
CA THR A 458 -32.80 -5.26 -11.32
C THR A 458 -33.84 -4.56 -12.20
N GLY A 459 -34.27 -5.21 -13.30
CA GLY A 459 -35.18 -4.63 -14.29
C GLY A 459 -34.47 -3.63 -15.20
N LEU A 460 -33.13 -3.54 -15.09
CA LEU A 460 -32.29 -2.63 -15.85
C LEU A 460 -31.80 -3.31 -17.13
N TRP A 461 -31.39 -2.48 -18.09
CA TRP A 461 -31.12 -2.93 -19.46
C TRP A 461 -29.90 -3.86 -19.59
N TRP A 462 -29.05 -3.95 -18.56
CA TRP A 462 -27.94 -4.90 -18.48
C TRP A 462 -28.34 -6.29 -17.96
N ASP A 463 -29.61 -6.49 -17.58
CA ASP A 463 -30.16 -7.81 -17.21
C ASP A 463 -30.61 -8.65 -18.43
N LYS A 464 -30.35 -8.18 -19.67
CA LYS A 464 -30.74 -8.87 -20.92
C LYS A 464 -29.57 -9.51 -21.65
#